data_AF-A0A3M2RTM1-F1
#
_entry.id   AF-A0A3M2RTM1-F1
#
_cell.length_a   1.000
_cell.length_b   1.000
_cell.length_c   1.000
_cell.angle_alpha   90.00
_cell.angle_beta   90.00
_cell.angle_gamma   90.00
#
_symmetry.space_group_name_H-M   'P 1'
#
loop_
_entity.id
_entity.type
_entity.pdbx_description
1 polymer ?
#
loop_
_entity_poly.entity_id
_entity_poly.type
_entity_poly.pdbx_seq_one_letter_code
_entity_poly.pdbx_strand_id
1 'polypeptide(L)'
;MYELGRLSGLNERPYQALTDDRSAREDDVFRNRLTFLERRIYKNISTRGTYSGPAPVLLTVAFVIKEEQVDEFNRWYEEEHTTDVSKVPRWRKTRRFVAVEANNLRQDGHSEFIAIHDFDAENGLEGPVFEYSQTRPWREKILGLVKSRDHRRFKHIHEFKAEDYVKPE
;
A
#
# COMPACT_ATOMS: atom_id res chain seq x y z
N MET A 1 -2.23 7.71 1.88
CA MET A 1 -2.74 6.89 0.76
C MET A 1 -4.19 7.31 0.54
N TYR A 2 -4.61 7.50 -0.70
CA TYR A 2 -6.00 7.84 -1.03
C TYR A 2 -6.51 6.89 -2.12
N GLU A 3 -7.81 6.63 -2.14
CA GLU A 3 -8.44 5.75 -3.12
C GLU A 3 -8.88 6.56 -4.34
N LEU A 4 -8.60 6.04 -5.53
CA LEU A 4 -9.08 6.61 -6.78
C LEU A 4 -10.38 5.93 -7.19
N GLY A 5 -11.44 6.70 -7.47
CA GLY A 5 -12.69 6.14 -7.99
C GLY A 5 -12.54 5.54 -9.39
N ARG A 6 -11.68 6.12 -10.23
CA ARG A 6 -11.31 5.60 -11.56
C ARG A 6 -9.91 6.02 -11.96
N LEU A 7 -9.17 5.11 -12.60
CA LEU A 7 -7.81 5.40 -13.07
C LEU A 7 -7.79 6.49 -14.15
N SER A 8 -8.82 6.55 -15.01
CA SER A 8 -8.91 7.57 -16.07
C SER A 8 -9.01 8.99 -15.54
N GLY A 9 -9.45 9.17 -14.29
CA GLY A 9 -9.55 10.49 -13.64
C GLY A 9 -8.21 11.21 -13.55
N LEU A 10 -7.11 10.45 -13.62
CA LEU A 10 -5.77 11.01 -13.67
C LEU A 10 -5.47 11.75 -14.97
N ASN A 11 -6.17 11.46 -16.05
CA ASN A 11 -6.01 12.13 -17.34
C ASN A 11 -6.99 13.30 -17.53
N GLU A 12 -7.83 13.56 -16.54
CA GLU A 12 -8.87 14.59 -16.61
C GLU A 12 -8.36 15.93 -16.09
N ARG A 13 -8.96 17.01 -16.61
CA ARG A 13 -8.50 18.38 -16.32
C ARG A 13 -8.40 18.69 -14.82
N PRO A 14 -9.36 18.31 -13.94
CA PRO A 14 -9.26 18.60 -12.52
C PRO A 14 -8.00 18.03 -11.86
N TYR A 15 -7.51 16.87 -12.31
CA TYR A 15 -6.27 16.29 -11.80
C TYR A 15 -5.03 16.89 -12.46
N GLN A 16 -5.06 17.07 -13.79
CA GLN A 16 -3.93 17.64 -14.54
C GLN A 16 -3.63 19.09 -14.16
N ALA A 17 -4.65 19.87 -13.83
CA ALA A 17 -4.51 21.25 -13.35
C ALA A 17 -3.67 21.38 -12.07
N LEU A 18 -3.60 20.33 -11.22
CA LEU A 18 -2.72 20.31 -10.05
C LEU A 18 -1.22 20.37 -10.41
N THR A 19 -0.90 20.11 -11.67
CA THR A 19 0.46 20.22 -12.22
C THR A 19 0.57 21.38 -13.19
N ASP A 20 -0.38 21.51 -14.11
CA ASP A 20 -0.31 22.50 -15.19
C ASP A 20 -0.53 23.94 -14.71
N ASP A 21 -1.37 24.12 -13.69
CA ASP A 21 -1.80 25.45 -13.22
C ASP A 21 -1.17 25.81 -11.86
N ARG A 22 -0.03 25.20 -11.52
CA ARG A 22 0.68 25.44 -10.26
C ARG A 22 1.08 26.90 -10.12
N SER A 23 0.93 27.42 -8.90
CA SER A 23 1.49 28.72 -8.54
C SER A 23 3.02 28.71 -8.56
N ALA A 24 3.64 29.89 -8.72
CA ALA A 24 5.10 30.02 -8.65
C ALA A 24 5.71 29.44 -7.37
N ARG A 25 4.97 29.52 -6.25
CA ARG A 25 5.38 28.94 -4.96
C ARG A 25 5.38 27.41 -5.01
N GLU A 26 4.34 26.79 -5.56
CA GLU A 26 4.27 25.33 -5.69
C GLU A 26 5.36 24.83 -6.63
N ASP A 27 5.57 25.52 -7.75
CA ASP A 27 6.61 25.15 -8.71
C ASP A 27 8.02 25.21 -8.10
N ASP A 28 8.33 26.23 -7.30
CA ASP A 28 9.59 26.29 -6.55
C ASP A 28 9.75 25.12 -5.56
N VAL A 29 8.67 24.74 -4.86
CA VAL A 29 8.69 23.57 -3.97
C VAL A 29 9.01 22.30 -4.74
N PHE A 30 8.29 22.04 -5.83
CA PHE A 30 8.45 20.80 -6.60
C PHE A 30 9.78 20.71 -7.34
N ARG A 31 10.30 21.82 -7.86
CA ARG A 31 11.53 21.83 -8.69
C ARG A 31 12.80 21.97 -7.87
N ASN A 32 12.77 22.78 -6.81
CA ASN A 32 14.00 23.22 -6.14
C ASN A 32 14.10 22.74 -4.67
N ARG A 33 12.98 22.45 -4.00
CA ARG A 33 12.99 22.15 -2.56
C ARG A 33 12.73 20.69 -2.22
N LEU A 34 12.03 19.95 -3.08
CA LEU A 34 11.81 18.52 -2.88
C LEU A 34 13.01 17.74 -3.42
N THR A 35 13.68 16.98 -2.54
CA THR A 35 14.76 16.08 -2.93
C THR A 35 14.27 14.93 -3.81
N PHE A 36 13.07 14.42 -3.53
CA PHE A 36 12.40 13.42 -4.34
C PHE A 36 10.88 13.49 -4.14
N LEU A 37 10.14 13.18 -5.20
CA LEU A 37 8.71 12.91 -5.15
C LEU A 37 8.48 11.50 -5.67
N GLU A 38 8.00 10.63 -4.81
CA GLU A 38 7.62 9.29 -5.22
C GLU A 38 6.10 9.17 -5.28
N ARG A 39 5.60 8.87 -6.47
CA ARG A 39 4.20 8.59 -6.72
C ARG A 39 4.09 7.17 -7.28
N ARG A 40 3.18 6.41 -6.69
CA ARG A 40 2.86 5.05 -7.14
C ARG A 40 1.36 4.88 -7.21
N ILE A 41 0.89 4.27 -8.28
CA ILE A 41 -0.50 3.86 -8.43
C ILE A 41 -0.55 2.35 -8.35
N TYR A 42 -1.47 1.85 -7.54
CA TYR A 42 -1.72 0.43 -7.42
C TYR A 42 -3.15 0.07 -7.82
N LYS A 43 -3.30 -1.11 -8.41
CA LYS A 43 -4.59 -1.75 -8.68
C LYS A 43 -4.83 -2.83 -7.65
N ASN A 44 -6.03 -2.85 -7.04
CA ASN A 44 -6.41 -3.92 -6.12
C ASN A 44 -6.49 -5.26 -6.87
N ILE A 45 -5.90 -6.30 -6.29
CA ILE A 45 -5.91 -7.66 -6.85
C ILE A 45 -6.64 -8.65 -5.94
N SER A 46 -6.72 -8.38 -4.64
CA SER A 46 -7.54 -9.15 -3.71
C SER A 46 -7.88 -8.32 -2.47
N THR A 47 -8.99 -8.69 -1.85
CA THR A 47 -9.45 -8.16 -0.57
C THR A 47 -10.06 -9.30 0.25
N ARG A 48 -9.64 -9.44 1.50
CA ARG A 48 -10.22 -10.38 2.47
C ARG A 48 -10.67 -9.61 3.70
N GLY A 49 -11.91 -9.83 4.14
CA GLY A 49 -12.56 -9.06 5.21
C GLY A 49 -13.50 -7.99 4.66
N THR A 50 -14.43 -7.52 5.48
CA THR A 50 -15.56 -6.65 5.07
C THR A 50 -15.54 -5.26 5.70
N TYR A 51 -14.51 -4.93 6.48
CA TYR A 51 -14.43 -3.66 7.20
C TYR A 51 -14.33 -2.44 6.26
N SER A 52 -15.12 -1.40 6.56
CA SER A 52 -15.08 -0.08 5.92
C SER A 52 -14.75 1.01 6.94
N GLY A 53 -14.07 2.07 6.48
CA GLY A 53 -13.60 3.17 7.33
C GLY A 53 -12.11 3.11 7.67
N PRO A 54 -11.58 4.11 8.38
CA PRO A 54 -10.17 4.16 8.77
C PRO A 54 -9.85 3.12 9.83
N ALA A 55 -8.76 2.36 9.62
CA ALA A 55 -8.25 1.43 10.62
C ALA A 55 -7.39 2.18 11.65
N PRO A 56 -7.57 1.96 12.98
CA PRO A 56 -6.70 2.51 14.00
C PRO A 56 -5.22 2.18 13.79
N VAL A 57 -4.93 0.97 13.28
CA VAL A 57 -3.58 0.53 12.93
C VAL A 57 -3.57 -0.03 11.51
N LEU A 58 -2.58 0.40 10.72
CA LEU A 58 -2.29 -0.12 9.38
C LEU A 58 -0.90 -0.75 9.37
N LEU A 59 -0.81 -2.00 8.91
CA LEU A 59 0.44 -2.65 8.60
C LEU A 59 0.58 -2.75 7.08
N THR A 60 1.56 -2.05 6.51
CA THR A 60 1.83 -2.08 5.07
C THR A 60 3.10 -2.85 4.80
N VAL A 61 3.03 -3.80 3.87
CA VAL A 61 4.21 -4.54 3.39
C VAL A 61 4.29 -4.42 1.87
N ALA A 62 5.36 -3.83 1.37
CA ALA A 62 5.65 -3.77 -0.05
C ALA A 62 6.74 -4.79 -0.43
N PHE A 63 6.58 -5.40 -1.59
CA PHE A 63 7.49 -6.41 -2.14
C PHE A 63 7.79 -6.11 -3.60
N VAL A 64 9.05 -6.19 -3.99
CA VAL A 64 9.46 -6.22 -5.41
C VAL A 64 9.82 -7.66 -5.78
N ILE A 65 9.10 -8.20 -6.75
CA ILE A 65 9.12 -9.62 -7.14
C ILE A 65 9.51 -9.72 -8.62
N LYS A 66 10.39 -10.65 -8.97
CA LYS A 66 10.67 -10.98 -10.39
C LYS A 66 9.40 -11.54 -11.05
N GLU A 67 9.14 -11.17 -12.30
CA GLU A 67 7.92 -11.59 -13.01
C GLU A 67 7.70 -13.11 -13.00
N GLU A 68 8.76 -13.90 -13.20
CA GLU A 68 8.72 -15.37 -13.17
C GLU A 68 8.32 -15.98 -11.81
N GLN A 69 8.38 -15.21 -10.71
CA GLN A 69 8.02 -15.64 -9.36
C GLN A 69 6.66 -15.10 -8.89
N VAL A 70 5.98 -14.28 -9.71
CA VAL A 70 4.74 -13.60 -9.33
C VAL A 70 3.62 -14.59 -8.98
N ASP A 71 3.48 -15.67 -9.75
CA ASP A 71 2.43 -16.66 -9.51
C ASP A 71 2.64 -17.40 -8.19
N GLU A 72 3.88 -17.79 -7.91
CA GLU A 72 4.28 -18.43 -6.65
C GLU A 72 4.06 -17.49 -5.45
N PHE A 73 4.47 -16.22 -5.59
CA PHE A 73 4.25 -15.18 -4.58
C PHE A 73 2.77 -14.96 -4.29
N ASN A 74 1.95 -14.86 -5.34
CA ASN A 74 0.50 -14.67 -5.18
C ASN A 74 -0.17 -15.86 -4.52
N ARG A 75 0.24 -17.09 -4.88
CA ARG A 75 -0.30 -18.31 -4.30
C ARG A 75 0.00 -18.40 -2.81
N TRP A 76 1.25 -18.18 -2.41
CA TRP A 76 1.63 -18.11 -1.00
C TRP A 76 0.80 -17.07 -0.23
N TYR A 77 0.60 -15.90 -0.83
CA TYR A 77 -0.08 -14.81 -0.15
C TYR A 77 -1.56 -15.12 0.12
N GLU A 78 -2.26 -15.74 -0.83
CA GLU A 78 -3.67 -16.09 -0.70
C GLU A 78 -3.89 -17.34 0.14
N GLU A 79 -3.12 -18.40 -0.10
CA GLU A 79 -3.35 -19.70 0.53
C GLU A 79 -2.83 -19.74 1.96
N GLU A 80 -1.64 -19.22 2.22
CA GLU A 80 -0.99 -19.29 3.54
C GLU A 80 -1.01 -17.94 4.27
N HIS A 81 -0.39 -16.92 3.70
CA HIS A 81 -0.04 -15.72 4.47
C HIS A 81 -1.26 -14.95 4.95
N THR A 82 -2.18 -14.61 4.05
CA THR A 82 -3.40 -13.87 4.42
C THR A 82 -4.29 -14.72 5.32
N THR A 83 -4.27 -16.05 5.15
CA THR A 83 -5.01 -16.99 6.00
C THR A 83 -4.51 -16.91 7.44
N ASP A 84 -3.19 -16.95 7.64
CA ASP A 84 -2.62 -16.87 8.99
C ASP A 84 -2.72 -15.47 9.60
N VAL A 85 -2.47 -14.41 8.81
CA VAL A 85 -2.63 -13.03 9.28
C VAL A 85 -4.08 -12.74 9.67
N SER A 86 -5.08 -13.32 8.98
CA SER A 86 -6.49 -13.13 9.33
C SER A 86 -6.91 -13.72 10.67
N LYS A 87 -6.10 -14.62 11.24
CA LYS A 87 -6.32 -15.20 12.58
C LYS A 87 -5.76 -14.31 13.70
N VAL A 88 -4.93 -13.31 13.37
CA VAL A 88 -4.34 -12.42 14.36
C VAL A 88 -5.46 -11.67 15.08
N PRO A 89 -5.46 -11.62 16.42
CA PRO A 89 -6.49 -10.92 17.19
C PRO A 89 -6.71 -9.48 16.70
N ARG A 90 -7.99 -9.15 16.49
CA ARG A 90 -8.45 -7.85 15.99
C ARG A 90 -7.97 -7.48 14.58
N TRP A 91 -7.64 -8.47 13.76
CA TRP A 91 -7.56 -8.30 12.31
C TRP A 91 -8.93 -7.89 11.75
N ARG A 92 -8.95 -6.91 10.85
CA ARG A 92 -10.18 -6.40 10.21
C ARG A 92 -10.27 -6.78 8.73
N LYS A 93 -9.18 -6.53 8.00
CA LYS A 93 -9.14 -6.68 6.54
C LYS A 93 -7.70 -6.76 6.06
N THR A 94 -7.48 -7.49 4.97
CA THR A 94 -6.27 -7.44 4.17
C THR A 94 -6.65 -7.03 2.76
N ARG A 95 -5.94 -6.04 2.20
CA ARG A 95 -6.05 -5.66 0.79
C ARG A 95 -4.70 -5.81 0.13
N ARG A 96 -4.68 -6.38 -1.06
CA ARG A 96 -3.45 -6.53 -1.87
C ARG A 96 -3.59 -5.77 -3.16
N PHE A 97 -2.49 -5.18 -3.58
CA PHE A 97 -2.44 -4.38 -4.79
C PHE A 97 -1.16 -4.64 -5.56
N VAL A 98 -1.22 -4.48 -6.88
CA VAL A 98 -0.07 -4.52 -7.79
C VAL A 98 0.16 -3.14 -8.38
N ALA A 99 1.41 -2.71 -8.49
CA ALA A 99 1.76 -1.43 -9.07
C ALA A 99 1.41 -1.39 -10.57
N VAL A 100 0.67 -0.36 -10.97
CA VAL A 100 0.36 -0.06 -12.39
C VAL A 100 1.15 1.13 -12.91
N GLU A 101 1.56 2.02 -12.02
CA GLU A 101 2.49 3.11 -12.29
C GLU A 101 3.43 3.21 -11.10
N ALA A 102 4.73 3.05 -11.35
CA ALA A 102 5.79 3.30 -10.39
C ALA A 102 7.03 3.70 -11.20
N ASN A 103 7.66 4.80 -10.81
CA ASN A 103 8.64 5.50 -11.65
C ASN A 103 9.78 4.61 -12.19
N ASN A 104 10.13 3.50 -11.51
CA ASN A 104 11.35 2.73 -11.83
C ASN A 104 11.20 1.20 -11.87
N LEU A 105 10.01 0.61 -11.69
CA LEU A 105 9.92 -0.84 -11.35
C LEU A 105 9.62 -1.76 -12.54
N ARG A 106 8.76 -1.34 -13.49
CA ARG A 106 8.36 -2.18 -14.63
C ARG A 106 9.46 -2.38 -15.67
N GLN A 107 10.46 -1.52 -15.71
CA GLN A 107 11.53 -1.57 -16.71
C GLN A 107 12.57 -2.67 -16.43
N ASP A 108 12.57 -3.23 -15.22
CA ASP A 108 13.56 -4.22 -14.76
C ASP A 108 13.07 -5.69 -14.83
N GLY A 109 11.89 -5.98 -15.40
CA GLY A 109 11.27 -7.30 -15.34
C GLY A 109 10.81 -7.69 -13.91
N HIS A 110 10.42 -6.67 -13.13
CA HIS A 110 9.93 -6.83 -11.77
C HIS A 110 8.54 -6.19 -11.62
N SER A 111 7.74 -6.80 -10.75
CA SER A 111 6.46 -6.28 -10.31
C SER A 111 6.52 -5.91 -8.84
N GLU A 112 5.94 -4.77 -8.49
CA GLU A 112 5.77 -4.37 -7.10
C GLU A 112 4.35 -4.67 -6.61
N PHE A 113 4.28 -5.24 -5.41
CA PHE A 113 3.05 -5.51 -4.70
C PHE A 113 3.07 -4.77 -3.37
N ILE A 114 1.90 -4.31 -2.94
CA ILE A 114 1.69 -3.83 -1.58
C ILE A 114 0.51 -4.56 -0.96
N ALA A 115 0.68 -5.02 0.26
CA ALA A 115 -0.41 -5.48 1.11
C ALA A 115 -0.63 -4.52 2.26
N ILE A 116 -1.88 -4.33 2.61
CA ILE A 116 -2.33 -3.47 3.70
C ILE A 116 -3.21 -4.32 4.60
N HIS A 117 -2.78 -4.50 5.84
CA HIS A 117 -3.52 -5.19 6.88
C HIS A 117 -4.04 -4.17 7.89
N ASP A 118 -5.36 -4.15 8.05
CA ASP A 118 -6.09 -3.24 8.93
C ASP A 118 -6.33 -3.93 10.28
N PHE A 119 -6.05 -3.24 11.39
CA PHE A 119 -6.24 -3.76 12.77
C PHE A 119 -6.90 -2.73 13.69
N ASP A 120 -7.50 -3.20 14.80
CA ASP A 120 -7.89 -2.35 15.95
C ASP A 120 -6.66 -1.71 16.62
N ALA A 121 -6.87 -0.72 17.50
CA ALA A 121 -5.79 -0.06 18.25
C ALA A 121 -5.06 -1.03 19.19
N GLU A 122 -5.83 -1.85 19.91
CA GLU A 122 -5.35 -3.00 20.67
C GLU A 122 -5.52 -4.23 19.79
N ASN A 123 -4.42 -4.86 19.39
CA ASN A 123 -4.42 -5.95 18.43
C ASN A 123 -3.35 -6.99 18.78
N GLY A 124 -3.36 -8.10 18.06
CA GLY A 124 -2.41 -9.20 18.26
C GLY A 124 -1.12 -9.10 17.45
N LEU A 125 -0.78 -7.94 16.88
CA LEU A 125 0.55 -7.74 16.29
C LEU A 125 1.59 -7.94 17.39
N GLU A 126 2.71 -8.59 17.07
CA GLU A 126 3.74 -9.01 18.04
C GLU A 126 3.34 -10.17 18.97
N GLY A 127 2.10 -10.66 18.90
CA GLY A 127 1.65 -11.84 19.62
C GLY A 127 2.00 -13.16 18.93
N PRO A 128 1.78 -14.31 19.59
CA PRO A 128 2.17 -15.63 19.09
C PRO A 128 1.47 -16.02 17.78
N VAL A 129 0.24 -15.55 17.55
CA VAL A 129 -0.48 -15.79 16.27
C VAL A 129 0.17 -15.03 15.13
N PHE A 130 0.62 -13.80 15.37
CA PHE A 130 1.35 -13.04 14.37
C PHE A 130 2.72 -13.66 14.13
N GLU A 131 3.46 -14.02 15.18
CA GLU A 131 4.74 -14.72 15.07
C GLU A 131 4.64 -16.00 14.25
N TYR A 132 3.62 -16.83 14.51
CA TYR A 132 3.34 -18.04 13.72
C TYR A 132 3.18 -17.75 12.22
N SER A 133 2.49 -16.66 11.85
CA SER A 133 2.36 -16.25 10.45
C SER A 133 3.70 -15.84 9.80
N GLN A 134 4.72 -15.52 10.61
CA GLN A 134 6.04 -15.12 10.14
C GLN A 134 7.04 -16.28 10.07
N THR A 135 6.83 -17.38 10.76
CA THR A 135 7.77 -18.53 10.84
C THR A 135 7.45 -19.67 9.87
N ARG A 136 6.48 -19.47 8.97
CA ARG A 136 6.06 -20.47 8.00
C ARG A 136 7.18 -20.82 6.99
N PRO A 137 7.45 -22.11 6.70
CA PRO A 137 8.48 -22.50 5.72
C PRO A 137 8.26 -21.93 4.32
N TRP A 138 7.01 -21.85 3.85
CA TRP A 138 6.73 -21.30 2.52
C TRP A 138 7.01 -19.79 2.48
N ARG A 139 6.67 -19.04 3.53
CA ARG A 139 7.08 -17.64 3.68
C ARG A 139 8.60 -17.49 3.59
N GLU A 140 9.38 -18.33 4.27
CA GLU A 140 10.84 -18.27 4.21
C GLU A 140 11.36 -18.45 2.77
N LYS A 141 10.85 -19.46 2.05
CA LYS A 141 11.13 -19.65 0.62
C LYS A 141 10.81 -18.40 -0.20
N ILE A 142 9.63 -17.83 -0.03
CA ILE A 142 9.21 -16.63 -0.78
C ILE A 142 10.13 -15.44 -0.49
N LEU A 143 10.45 -15.20 0.78
CA LEU A 143 11.32 -14.08 1.15
C LEU A 143 12.73 -14.19 0.56
N GLY A 144 13.24 -15.41 0.34
CA GLY A 144 14.50 -15.63 -0.38
C GLY A 144 14.46 -15.22 -1.85
N LEU A 145 13.27 -15.03 -2.43
CA LEU A 145 13.07 -14.66 -3.84
C LEU A 145 12.75 -13.17 -4.04
N VAL A 146 12.54 -12.43 -2.96
CA VAL A 146 12.15 -11.02 -2.98
C VAL A 146 13.37 -10.13 -3.27
N LYS A 147 13.28 -9.24 -4.27
CA LYS A 147 14.34 -8.24 -4.56
C LYS A 147 14.44 -7.17 -3.47
N SER A 148 13.29 -6.68 -3.01
CA SER A 148 13.23 -5.75 -1.88
C SER A 148 11.92 -5.86 -1.13
N ARG A 149 11.98 -5.57 0.18
CA ARG A 149 10.84 -5.56 1.08
C ARG A 149 10.85 -4.29 1.91
N ASP A 150 9.74 -3.56 1.90
CA ASP A 150 9.49 -2.44 2.82
C ASP A 150 8.34 -2.80 3.74
N HIS A 151 8.47 -2.48 5.02
CA HIS A 151 7.48 -2.83 6.04
C HIS A 151 7.30 -1.67 7.00
N ARG A 152 6.06 -1.18 7.10
CA ARG A 152 5.73 -0.01 7.93
C ARG A 152 4.45 -0.25 8.71
N ARG A 153 4.44 0.24 9.95
CA ARG A 153 3.26 0.30 10.80
C ARG A 153 2.86 1.76 11.00
N PHE A 154 1.60 2.05 10.75
CA PHE A 154 1.01 3.39 10.95
C PHE A 154 -0.08 3.31 12.00
N LYS A 155 -0.16 4.35 12.82
CA LYS A 155 -1.29 4.62 13.72
C LYS A 155 -2.13 5.72 13.10
N HIS A 156 -3.44 5.52 13.07
CA HIS A 156 -4.37 6.59 12.69
C HIS A 156 -4.38 7.68 13.77
N ILE A 157 -4.12 8.93 13.36
CA ILE A 157 -4.12 10.09 14.24
C ILE A 157 -5.34 10.98 13.94
N HIS A 158 -5.55 11.29 12.65
CA HIS A 158 -6.59 12.20 12.22
C HIS A 158 -6.94 11.96 10.74
N GLU A 159 -8.18 12.27 10.37
CA GLU A 159 -8.68 12.25 9.01
C GLU A 159 -9.13 13.67 8.66
N PHE A 160 -8.61 14.21 7.55
CA PHE A 160 -9.10 15.44 6.95
C PHE A 160 -10.13 15.10 5.89
N LYS A 161 -11.33 15.66 6.02
CA LYS A 161 -12.42 15.56 5.06
C LYS A 161 -12.42 16.78 4.15
N ALA A 162 -13.01 16.64 2.96
CA ALA A 162 -13.15 17.76 2.04
C ALA A 162 -13.91 18.93 2.67
N GLU A 163 -14.85 18.63 3.57
CA GLU A 163 -15.65 19.60 4.33
C GLU A 163 -14.80 20.41 5.34
N ASP A 164 -13.63 19.89 5.76
CA ASP A 164 -12.73 20.58 6.67
C ASP A 164 -11.91 21.68 5.96
N TYR A 165 -11.94 21.73 4.62
CA TYR A 165 -11.22 22.74 3.85
C TYR A 165 -11.89 24.11 3.98
N VAL A 166 -11.15 25.05 4.56
CA VAL A 166 -11.48 26.48 4.55
C VAL A 166 -10.53 27.18 3.60
N LYS A 167 -11.06 27.83 2.56
CA LYS A 167 -10.26 28.61 1.62
C LYS A 167 -9.59 29.76 2.39
N PRO A 168 -8.26 29.91 2.33
CA PRO A 168 -7.59 31.06 2.93
C PRO A 168 -8.08 32.37 2.29
N GLU A 169 -8.31 33.39 3.11
CA GLU A 169 -8.59 34.77 2.67
C GLU A 169 -7.38 35.41 1.96
#